data_AF-A0A533WSF7-F1
#
_entry.id   AF-A0A533WSF7-F1
#
_cell.length_a   1.000
_cell.length_b   1.000
_cell.length_c   1.000
_cell.angle_alpha   90.00
_cell.angle_beta   90.00
_cell.angle_gamma   90.00
#
_symmetry.space_group_name_H-M   'P 1'
#
loop_
_entity.id
_entity.type
_entity.pdbx_description
1 polymer ?
#
loop_
_entity_poly.entity_id
_entity_poly.type
_entity_poly.pdbx_seq_one_letter_code
_entity_poly.pdbx_strand_id
1 'polypeptide(L)'
;MYAARTTSYQGSIMVDICDLDLIGNKLEQGDLVINLTREYYQQQVIEQPYAQDLLHKCDIANLVGERIVKQALDMKLAKEASIKRIAGVPFLMLYKFQRR
;
A
#
# COMPACT_ATOMS: atom_id res chain seq x y z
N MET A 1 5.08 11.68 2.51
CA MET A 1 3.80 11.79 1.79
C MET A 1 3.52 10.49 1.05
N TYR A 2 2.25 10.16 0.93
CA TYR A 2 1.75 8.96 0.27
C TYR A 2 0.59 9.33 -0.65
N ALA A 3 0.41 8.59 -1.74
CA ALA A 3 -0.84 8.58 -2.47
C ALA A 3 -1.68 7.41 -1.96
N ALA A 4 -2.96 7.67 -1.67
CA ALA A 4 -3.86 6.66 -1.13
C ALA A 4 -5.16 6.61 -1.91
N ARG A 5 -5.70 5.40 -2.03
CA ARG A 5 -7.06 5.14 -2.49
C ARG A 5 -7.75 4.22 -1.50
N THR A 6 -8.98 4.59 -1.13
CA THR A 6 -9.84 3.75 -0.30
C THR A 6 -11.00 3.26 -1.15
N THR A 7 -11.30 1.96 -1.07
CA THR A 7 -12.46 1.36 -1.72
C THR A 7 -13.18 0.45 -0.74
N SER A 8 -14.51 0.35 -0.88
CA SER A 8 -15.32 -0.58 -0.12
C SER A 8 -15.79 -1.70 -1.03
N TYR A 9 -15.50 -2.94 -0.68
CA TYR A 9 -15.93 -4.12 -1.45
C TYR A 9 -16.53 -5.17 -0.52
N GLN A 10 -17.80 -5.56 -0.78
CA GLN A 10 -18.54 -6.55 0.02
C GLN A 10 -18.49 -6.29 1.54
N GLY A 11 -18.56 -5.02 1.93
CA GLY A 11 -18.49 -4.62 3.34
C GLY A 11 -17.08 -4.61 3.94
N SER A 12 -16.03 -4.92 3.17
CA SER A 12 -14.62 -4.79 3.56
C SER A 12 -14.04 -3.47 3.06
N ILE A 13 -13.21 -2.83 3.88
CA ILE A 13 -12.47 -1.61 3.55
C ILE A 13 -11.09 -2.01 3.00
N MET A 14 -10.83 -1.69 1.74
CA MET A 14 -9.53 -1.88 1.09
C MET A 14 -8.83 -0.54 0.89
N VAL A 15 -7.54 -0.49 1.24
CA VAL A 15 -6.70 0.69 1.04
C VAL A 15 -5.49 0.36 0.17
N ASP A 16 -5.26 1.13 -0.88
CA ASP A 16 -4.04 1.09 -1.67
C ASP A 16 -3.21 2.31 -1.31
N ILE A 17 -1.99 2.13 -0.80
CA ILE A 17 -1.11 3.22 -0.37
C ILE A 17 0.26 3.07 -1.04
N CYS A 18 0.70 4.14 -1.70
CA CYS A 18 1.96 4.19 -2.42
C CYS A 18 2.80 5.38 -1.96
N ASP A 19 4.11 5.17 -1.86
CA ASP A 19 5.06 6.26 -1.70
C ASP A 19 4.92 7.27 -2.86
N LEU A 20 4.67 8.54 -2.53
CA LEU A 20 4.24 9.54 -3.52
C LEU A 20 5.22 9.75 -4.69
N ASP A 21 6.52 9.60 -4.44
CA ASP A 21 7.62 9.68 -5.41
C ASP A 21 7.67 8.51 -6.41
N LEU A 22 6.93 7.43 -6.15
CA LEU A 22 6.78 6.31 -7.09
C LEU A 22 5.62 6.51 -8.06
N ILE A 23 4.74 7.47 -7.82
CA ILE A 23 3.57 7.73 -8.67
C ILE A 23 3.99 8.30 -10.03
N GLY A 24 3.43 7.74 -11.09
CA GLY A 24 3.79 8.04 -12.48
C GLY A 24 4.90 7.15 -13.03
N ASN A 25 5.53 6.33 -12.19
CA ASN A 25 6.54 5.38 -12.64
C ASN A 25 5.91 4.06 -13.10
N LYS A 26 6.66 3.39 -13.96
CA LYS A 26 6.41 2.03 -14.41
C LYS A 26 7.51 1.14 -13.85
N LEU A 27 7.13 0.10 -13.11
CA LEU A 27 8.06 -0.87 -12.55
C LEU A 27 8.03 -2.12 -13.42
N GLU A 28 9.18 -2.52 -13.93
CA GLU A 28 9.32 -3.66 -14.85
C GLU A 28 10.32 -4.67 -14.28
N GLN A 29 9.94 -5.94 -14.24
CA GLN A 29 10.82 -7.05 -13.86
C GLN A 29 10.48 -8.29 -14.67
N GLY A 30 11.31 -8.61 -15.66
CA GLY A 30 11.00 -9.64 -16.65
C GLY A 30 9.72 -9.27 -17.40
N ASP A 31 8.76 -10.19 -17.43
CA ASP A 31 7.45 -9.97 -18.06
C ASP A 31 6.45 -9.23 -17.16
N LEU A 32 6.79 -8.99 -15.89
CA LEU A 32 5.92 -8.32 -14.94
C LEU A 32 6.04 -6.79 -15.09
N VAL A 33 4.91 -6.16 -15.38
CA VAL A 33 4.79 -4.70 -15.51
C VAL A 33 3.76 -4.17 -14.52
N ILE A 34 4.17 -3.24 -13.66
CA ILE A 34 3.30 -2.53 -12.72
C ILE A 34 3.29 -1.05 -13.06
N ASN A 35 2.13 -0.53 -13.43
CA ASN A 35 1.92 0.89 -13.70
C ASN A 35 1.38 1.58 -12.45
N LEU A 36 2.17 2.45 -11.82
CA LEU A 36 1.75 3.22 -10.66
C LEU A 36 1.10 4.52 -11.12
N THR A 37 -0.06 4.41 -11.78
CA THR A 37 -0.69 5.55 -12.43
C THR A 37 -1.40 6.48 -11.43
N ARG A 38 -1.45 7.76 -11.77
CA ARG A 38 -2.15 8.77 -10.95
C ARG A 38 -3.65 8.49 -10.86
N GLU A 39 -4.21 8.00 -11.96
CA GLU A 39 -5.62 7.67 -12.13
C GLU A 39 -6.03 6.52 -11.20
N TYR A 40 -5.15 5.52 -11.03
CA TYR A 40 -5.41 4.40 -10.12
C TYR A 40 -5.53 4.86 -8.67
N TYR A 41 -4.62 5.72 -8.21
CA TYR A 41 -4.56 6.14 -6.81
C TYR A 41 -5.57 7.24 -6.45
N GLN A 42 -6.38 7.74 -7.40
CA GLN A 42 -7.38 8.80 -7.17
C GLN A 42 -6.84 9.99 -6.32
N GLN A 43 -5.52 10.23 -6.42
CA GLN A 43 -4.68 11.27 -5.84
C GLN A 43 -5.06 11.84 -4.45
N GLN A 44 -5.55 11.04 -3.50
CA GLN A 44 -5.55 11.50 -2.12
C GLN A 44 -4.11 11.49 -1.60
N VAL A 45 -3.49 12.66 -1.56
CA VAL A 45 -2.16 12.81 -0.97
C VAL A 45 -2.32 12.92 0.55
N ILE A 46 -1.72 11.99 1.28
CA ILE A 46 -1.83 11.90 2.74
C ILE A 46 -0.47 11.91 3.42
N GLU A 47 -0.47 12.34 4.68
CA GLU A 47 0.67 12.30 5.57
C GLU A 47 0.73 10.97 6.36
N GLN A 48 1.86 10.75 7.04
CA GLN A 48 2.11 9.52 7.79
C GLN A 48 1.05 9.20 8.86
N PRO A 49 0.55 10.15 9.68
CA PRO A 49 -0.47 9.84 10.66
C PRO A 49 -1.76 9.29 10.03
N TYR A 50 -2.17 9.86 8.89
CA TYR A 50 -3.34 9.39 8.14
C TYR A 50 -3.12 8.02 7.51
N ALA A 51 -1.92 7.75 6.99
CA ALA A 51 -1.58 6.43 6.44
C ALA A 51 -1.65 5.34 7.53
N GLN A 52 -1.14 5.64 8.74
CA GLN A 52 -1.23 4.73 9.88
C GLN A 52 -2.69 4.49 10.33
N ASP A 53 -3.51 5.54 10.36
CA ASP A 53 -4.94 5.43 10.69
C ASP A 53 -5.69 4.54 9.68
N LEU A 54 -5.43 4.71 8.38
CA LEU A 54 -6.00 3.86 7.33
C LEU A 54 -5.57 2.39 7.49
N LEU A 55 -4.28 2.13 7.73
CA LEU A 55 -3.77 0.78 7.99
C LEU A 55 -4.42 0.14 9.23
N HIS A 56 -4.72 0.94 10.25
CA HIS A 56 -5.40 0.48 11.45
C HIS A 56 -6.87 0.11 11.18
N LYS A 57 -7.57 0.85 10.31
CA LYS A 57 -9.01 0.69 10.07
C LYS A 57 -9.37 -0.25 8.92
N CYS A 58 -8.48 -0.46 7.95
CA CYS A 58 -8.77 -1.28 6.78
C CYS A 58 -8.84 -2.78 7.12
N ASP A 59 -9.55 -3.53 6.27
CA ASP A 59 -9.55 -4.99 6.23
C ASP A 59 -8.45 -5.52 5.30
N ILE A 60 -8.20 -4.81 4.19
CA ILE A 60 -7.19 -5.17 3.19
C ILE A 60 -6.32 -3.95 2.89
N ALA A 61 -4.99 -4.14 2.80
CA ALA A 61 -4.08 -3.07 2.39
C ALA A 61 -3.07 -3.55 1.35
N ASN A 62 -2.91 -2.77 0.27
CA ASN A 62 -1.87 -2.95 -0.74
C ASN A 62 -0.86 -1.80 -0.63
N LEU A 63 0.37 -2.12 -0.26
CA LEU A 63 1.40 -1.13 0.07
C LEU A 63 2.56 -1.23 -0.93
N VAL A 64 2.98 -0.08 -1.44
CA VAL A 64 4.07 0.04 -2.42
C VAL A 64 5.05 1.13 -2.00
N GLY A 65 6.31 0.77 -1.81
CA GLY A 65 7.39 1.71 -1.48
C GLY A 65 7.96 1.55 -0.07
N GLU A 66 9.19 1.98 0.10
CA GLU A 66 10.00 1.76 1.31
C GLU A 66 9.36 2.39 2.55
N ARG A 67 8.83 3.62 2.44
CA ARG A 67 8.32 4.34 3.61
C ARG A 67 7.04 3.69 4.13
N ILE A 68 6.07 3.41 3.26
CA ILE A 68 4.80 2.81 3.69
C ILE A 68 4.97 1.36 4.17
N VAL A 69 5.84 0.56 3.54
CA VAL A 69 6.13 -0.80 3.99
C VAL A 69 6.83 -0.77 5.35
N LYS A 70 7.76 0.17 5.57
CA LYS A 70 8.37 0.37 6.89
C LYS A 70 7.32 0.72 7.95
N GLN A 71 6.34 1.57 7.65
CA GLN A 71 5.25 1.87 8.59
C GLN A 71 4.50 0.60 9.02
N ALA A 72 4.16 -0.28 8.08
CA ALA A 72 3.47 -1.53 8.39
C ALA A 72 4.29 -2.46 9.30
N LEU A 73 5.62 -2.52 9.10
CA LEU A 73 6.53 -3.27 9.98
C LEU A 73 6.63 -2.64 11.38
N ASP A 74 6.81 -1.32 11.45
CA ASP A 74 6.92 -0.58 12.72
C ASP A 74 5.63 -0.76 13.56
N MET A 75 4.47 -0.79 12.89
CA MET A 75 3.16 -1.07 13.48
C MET A 75 2.93 -2.55 13.81
N LYS A 76 3.89 -3.44 13.52
CA LYS A 76 3.81 -4.90 13.72
C LYS A 76 2.66 -5.58 12.97
N LEU A 77 2.25 -5.01 11.83
CA LEU A 77 1.21 -5.59 10.96
C LEU A 77 1.77 -6.69 10.03
N ALA A 78 3.09 -6.71 9.83
CA ALA A 78 3.78 -7.69 9.01
C ALA A 78 5.20 -7.96 9.55
N LYS A 79 5.86 -8.97 8.97
CA LYS A 79 7.27 -9.26 9.18
C LYS A 79 8.05 -8.98 7.90
N GLU A 80 9.36 -8.75 8.01
CA GLU A 80 10.22 -8.50 6.84
C GLU A 80 10.14 -9.62 5.80
N ALA A 81 10.03 -10.87 6.25
CA ALA A 81 9.86 -12.04 5.38
C ALA A 81 8.57 -12.02 4.52
N SER A 82 7.61 -11.15 4.84
CA SER A 82 6.37 -10.97 4.07
C SER A 82 6.52 -9.98 2.90
N ILE A 83 7.64 -9.26 2.82
CA ILE A 83 7.88 -8.25 1.79
C ILE A 83 8.29 -8.94 0.49
N LYS A 84 7.57 -8.62 -0.59
CA LYS A 84 8.01 -8.94 -1.95
C LYS A 84 8.71 -7.73 -2.53
N ARG A 85 9.73 -7.94 -3.36
CA ARG A 85 10.38 -6.85 -4.11
C ARG A 85 10.16 -7.04 -5.59
N ILE A 86 9.72 -5.99 -6.25
CA ILE A 86 9.49 -5.96 -7.70
C ILE A 86 10.24 -4.75 -8.25
N ALA A 87 11.18 -4.98 -9.17
CA ALA A 87 12.11 -3.97 -9.66
C ALA A 87 12.84 -3.21 -8.52
N GLY A 88 13.19 -3.92 -7.44
CA GLY A 88 13.82 -3.36 -6.24
C GLY A 88 12.85 -2.66 -5.26
N VAL A 89 11.64 -2.29 -5.70
CA VAL A 89 10.62 -1.63 -4.87
C VAL A 89 9.90 -2.65 -3.99
N PRO A 90 9.70 -2.39 -2.69
CA PRO A 90 8.99 -3.30 -1.81
C PRO A 90 7.47 -3.19 -1.98
N PHE A 91 6.83 -4.35 -1.94
CA PHE A 91 5.39 -4.57 -2.02
C PHE A 91 4.96 -5.42 -0.83
N LEU A 92 3.84 -5.04 -0.21
CA LEU A 92 3.27 -5.76 0.90
C LEU A 92 1.74 -5.74 0.80
N MET A 93 1.13 -6.91 0.96
CA MET A 93 -0.32 -7.05 1.07
C MET A 93 -0.68 -7.51 2.47
N LEU A 94 -1.63 -6.82 3.10
CA LEU A 94 -2.15 -7.15 4.42
C LEU A 94 -3.61 -7.59 4.30
N TYR A 95 -3.95 -8.68 4.99
CA TYR A 95 -5.32 -9.15 5.14
C TYR A 95 -5.63 -9.27 6.63
N LYS A 96 -6.61 -8.51 7.10
CA LYS A 96 -7.05 -8.47 8.49
C LYS A 96 -8.43 -9.09 8.58
N PHE A 97 -8.52 -10.19 9.31
CA PHE A 97 -9.78 -10.85 9.58
C PHE A 97 -10.31 -10.34 10.92
N GLN A 98 -11.30 -9.44 10.87
CA GLN A 98 -12.01 -9.00 12.07
C GLN A 98 -13.18 -9.94 12.33
N ARG A 99 -13.32 -10.43 13.56
CA ARG A 99 -14.60 -11.00 14.02
C ARG A 99 -15.52 -9.82 14.29
N ARG A 100 -16.54 -9.63 13.45
CA ARG A 100 -17.63 -8.68 13.71
C ARG A 100 -18.63 -9.25 14.68
#